data_AF-A0A963R200-F1
#
_entry.id   AF-A0A963R200-F1
#
_cell.length_a   1.000
_cell.length_b   1.000
_cell.length_c   1.000
_cell.angle_alpha   90.00
_cell.angle_beta   90.00
_cell.angle_gamma   90.00
#
_symmetry.space_group_name_H-M   'P 1'
#
loop_
_entity.id
_entity.type
_entity.pdbx_description
1 polymer ?
#
loop_
_entity_poly.entity_id
_entity_poly.type
_entity_poly.pdbx_seq_one_letter_code
_entity_poly.pdbx_strand_id
1 'polypeptide(L)'
;MSYLAGQPLVLLAIAGLALAGIGWRLEGGGSRLGDHLRTAGYAAMGLAGILIVLDAARQSRYAAAELNLAGGAQARVEGSETVIPIGPDGHFQAVATINGHQVPVLIDTGATYTTFEEATARKLGIAADPTRLPSELSTANGVIKARFGTARELRLGAIVATDLVVAITPDTEDPIGVIGMNLLSALHSWRVEGGKLYLKADD
;
A
#
# COMPACT_ATOMS: atom_id res chain seq x y z
N MET A 1 -27.27 7.20 -6.64
CA MET A 1 -26.57 8.44 -6.20
C MET A 1 -25.36 8.18 -5.32
N SER A 2 -25.24 7.04 -4.63
CA SER A 2 -24.11 6.71 -3.74
C SER A 2 -22.75 6.50 -4.44
N TYR A 3 -22.73 6.08 -5.70
CA TYR A 3 -21.49 5.81 -6.44
C TYR A 3 -20.67 7.09 -6.73
N LEU A 4 -21.35 8.19 -7.03
CA LEU A 4 -20.71 9.48 -7.33
C LEU A 4 -20.14 10.15 -6.06
N ALA A 5 -20.75 9.92 -4.90
CA ALA A 5 -20.29 10.47 -3.62
C ALA A 5 -18.96 9.84 -3.14
N GLY A 6 -18.63 8.63 -3.63
CA GLY A 6 -17.38 7.96 -3.32
C GLY A 6 -16.19 8.33 -4.22
N GLN A 7 -16.40 9.13 -5.27
CA GLN A 7 -15.37 9.47 -6.27
C GLN A 7 -15.24 10.98 -6.43
N PRO A 8 -14.54 11.68 -5.51
CA PRO A 8 -14.45 13.14 -5.50
C PRO A 8 -13.83 13.71 -6.79
N LEU A 9 -12.97 12.94 -7.47
CA LEU A 9 -12.34 13.32 -8.73
C LEU A 9 -13.34 13.38 -9.89
N VAL A 10 -14.30 12.44 -9.95
CA VAL A 10 -15.35 12.42 -10.97
C VAL A 10 -16.31 13.60 -10.77
N LEU A 11 -16.62 13.95 -9.53
CA LEU A 11 -17.43 15.13 -9.21
C LEU A 11 -16.74 16.43 -9.65
N LEU A 12 -15.43 16.55 -9.45
CA LEU A 12 -14.63 17.69 -9.93
C LEU A 12 -14.67 17.82 -11.46
N ALA A 13 -14.55 16.71 -12.20
CA ALA A 13 -14.64 16.71 -13.66
C ALA A 13 -16.04 17.14 -14.16
N ILE A 14 -17.10 16.67 -13.50
CA ILE A 14 -18.48 17.04 -13.82
C ILE A 14 -18.73 18.54 -13.53
N ALA A 15 -18.23 19.05 -12.40
CA ALA A 15 -18.33 20.46 -12.06
C ALA A 15 -17.60 21.36 -13.09
N GLY A 16 -16.43 20.93 -13.57
CA GLY A 16 -15.69 21.60 -14.64
C GLY A 16 -16.47 21.69 -15.95
N LEU A 17 -17.11 20.60 -16.38
CA LEU A 17 -17.98 20.57 -17.56
C LEU A 17 -19.19 21.52 -17.41
N ALA A 18 -19.82 21.55 -16.24
CA ALA A 18 -20.95 22.44 -15.96
C ALA A 18 -20.54 23.92 -16.04
N LEU A 19 -19.40 24.30 -15.46
CA LEU A 19 -18.87 25.67 -15.51
C LEU A 19 -18.53 26.10 -16.95
N ALA A 20 -17.89 25.23 -17.74
CA ALA A 20 -17.58 25.50 -19.14
C ALA A 20 -18.86 25.70 -19.97
N GLY A 21 -19.89 24.88 -19.74
CA GLY A 21 -21.19 25.00 -20.41
C GLY A 21 -21.96 26.28 -20.04
N ILE A 22 -21.91 26.70 -18.76
CA ILE A 22 -22.51 27.97 -18.31
C ILE A 22 -21.76 29.17 -18.92
N GLY A 23 -20.42 29.11 -18.98
CA GLY A 23 -19.59 30.14 -19.61
C GLY A 23 -19.91 30.35 -21.09
N TRP A 24 -20.11 29.26 -21.84
CA TRP A 24 -20.51 29.32 -23.26
C TRP A 24 -21.90 29.96 -23.47
N ARG A 25 -22.84 29.76 -22.53
CA ARG A 25 -24.18 30.33 -22.60
C ARG A 25 -24.22 31.85 -22.35
N LEU A 26 -23.30 32.36 -21.54
CA LEU A 26 -23.19 33.79 -21.19
C LEU A 26 -22.40 34.61 -22.21
N GLU A 27 -21.67 33.95 -23.09
CA GLU A 27 -20.86 34.57 -24.15
C GLU A 27 -21.72 35.16 -25.29
N GLY A 28 -22.94 34.66 -25.49
CA GLY A 28 -23.91 35.24 -26.43
C GLY A 28 -24.27 36.72 -26.18
N GLY A 29 -23.87 37.28 -25.02
CA GLY A 29 -24.05 38.69 -24.65
C GLY A 29 -22.79 39.57 -24.62
N GLY A 30 -21.61 39.07 -25.00
CA GLY A 30 -20.36 39.87 -25.07
C GLY A 30 -19.72 40.24 -23.73
N SER A 31 -20.02 39.51 -22.65
CA SER A 31 -19.51 39.80 -21.31
C SER A 31 -18.15 39.13 -21.03
N ARG A 32 -17.15 39.91 -20.55
CA ARG A 32 -15.82 39.41 -20.11
C ARG A 32 -15.91 38.30 -19.04
N LEU A 33 -17.01 38.26 -18.30
CA LEU A 33 -17.28 37.23 -17.29
C LEU A 33 -17.45 35.83 -17.89
N GLY A 34 -18.06 35.72 -19.08
CA GLY A 34 -18.23 34.44 -19.77
C GLY A 34 -16.92 33.78 -20.20
N ASP A 35 -15.92 34.60 -20.59
CA ASP A 35 -14.58 34.12 -20.94
C ASP A 35 -13.80 33.61 -19.72
N HIS A 36 -13.85 34.33 -18.60
CA HIS A 36 -13.19 33.88 -17.36
C HIS A 36 -13.80 32.59 -16.81
N LEU A 37 -15.14 32.47 -16.83
CA LEU A 37 -15.84 31.25 -16.38
C LEU A 37 -15.48 30.02 -17.23
N ARG A 38 -15.34 30.21 -18.55
CA ARG A 38 -14.94 29.12 -19.45
C ARG A 38 -13.49 28.69 -19.25
N THR A 39 -12.60 29.66 -19.07
CA THR A 39 -11.19 29.42 -18.79
C THR A 39 -11.03 28.66 -17.47
N ALA A 40 -11.77 29.05 -16.43
CA ALA A 40 -11.81 28.36 -15.16
C ALA A 40 -12.37 26.92 -15.29
N GLY A 41 -13.41 26.71 -16.10
CA GLY A 41 -13.96 25.39 -16.40
C GLY A 41 -12.95 24.46 -17.07
N TYR A 42 -12.23 24.93 -18.09
CA TYR A 42 -11.17 24.15 -18.75
C TYR A 42 -9.99 23.84 -17.82
N ALA A 43 -9.58 24.81 -16.99
CA ALA A 43 -8.52 24.58 -16.00
C ALA A 43 -8.91 23.51 -14.97
N ALA A 44 -10.15 23.54 -14.47
CA ALA A 44 -10.67 22.54 -13.55
C ALA A 44 -10.73 21.14 -14.19
N MET A 45 -11.15 21.04 -15.46
CA MET A 45 -11.16 19.78 -16.19
C MET A 45 -9.74 19.24 -16.44
N GLY A 46 -8.79 20.11 -16.79
CA GLY A 46 -7.39 19.73 -16.95
C GLY A 46 -6.79 19.19 -15.66
N LEU A 47 -7.02 19.87 -14.53
CA LEU A 47 -6.57 19.42 -13.22
C LEU A 47 -7.22 18.08 -12.82
N ALA A 48 -8.53 17.92 -13.01
CA ALA A 48 -9.22 16.66 -12.74
C ALA A 48 -8.67 15.51 -13.60
N GLY A 49 -8.41 15.78 -14.89
CA GLY A 49 -7.80 14.81 -15.80
C GLY A 49 -6.41 14.36 -15.33
N ILE A 50 -5.56 15.31 -14.92
CA ILE A 50 -4.24 15.00 -14.36
C ILE A 50 -4.37 14.15 -13.10
N LEU A 51 -5.25 14.53 -12.18
CA LEU A 51 -5.45 13.79 -10.93
C LEU A 51 -5.99 12.38 -11.18
N ILE A 52 -6.91 12.20 -12.14
CA ILE A 52 -7.41 10.89 -12.54
C ILE A 52 -6.28 10.03 -13.14
N VAL A 53 -5.44 10.61 -14.00
CA VAL A 53 -4.29 9.88 -14.57
C VAL A 53 -3.29 9.49 -13.48
N LEU A 54 -3.02 10.38 -12.52
CA LEU A 54 -2.12 10.09 -11.40
C LEU A 54 -2.69 9.00 -10.46
N ASP A 55 -3.98 9.04 -10.16
CA ASP A 55 -4.65 8.02 -9.35
C ASP A 55 -4.68 6.66 -10.07
N ALA A 56 -5.03 6.67 -11.36
CA ALA A 56 -5.00 5.47 -12.21
C ALA A 56 -3.58 4.90 -12.37
N ALA A 57 -2.56 5.75 -12.45
CA ALA A 57 -1.16 5.33 -12.48
C ALA A 57 -0.71 4.72 -11.15
N ARG A 58 -1.19 5.22 -9.99
CA ARG A 58 -0.93 4.58 -8.70
C ARG A 58 -1.62 3.23 -8.59
N GLN A 59 -2.91 3.15 -8.93
CA GLN A 59 -3.67 1.90 -8.90
C GLN A 59 -3.08 0.84 -9.84
N SER A 60 -2.63 1.24 -11.03
CA SER A 60 -2.00 0.31 -11.98
C SER A 60 -0.63 -0.18 -11.51
N ARG A 61 0.11 0.60 -10.72
CA ARG A 61 1.35 0.12 -10.07
C ARG A 61 1.06 -0.92 -8.99
N TYR A 62 0.00 -0.76 -8.21
CA TYR A 62 -0.44 -1.80 -7.27
C TYR A 62 -0.92 -3.06 -7.99
N ALA A 63 -1.73 -2.91 -9.04
CA ALA A 63 -2.18 -4.05 -9.85
C ALA A 63 -1.03 -4.74 -10.59
N ALA A 64 -0.06 -3.98 -11.10
CA ALA A 64 1.14 -4.52 -11.74
C ALA A 64 2.07 -5.19 -10.71
N ALA A 65 2.17 -4.68 -9.49
CA ALA A 65 2.83 -5.38 -8.40
C ALA A 65 2.13 -6.71 -8.12
N GLU A 66 0.79 -6.72 -8.00
CA GLU A 66 0.00 -7.96 -7.85
C GLU A 66 0.20 -8.94 -9.02
N LEU A 67 0.27 -8.46 -10.27
CA LEU A 67 0.52 -9.29 -11.47
C LEU A 67 1.96 -9.81 -11.55
N ASN A 68 2.96 -8.99 -11.19
CA ASN A 68 4.36 -9.43 -11.11
C ASN A 68 4.55 -10.44 -9.97
N LEU A 69 3.81 -10.27 -8.85
CA LEU A 69 3.69 -11.25 -7.79
C LEU A 69 2.90 -12.49 -8.26
N ALA A 70 1.97 -12.39 -9.20
CA ALA A 70 1.29 -13.53 -9.81
C ALA A 70 2.19 -14.31 -10.79
N GLY A 71 3.22 -13.66 -11.37
CA GLY A 71 3.99 -14.21 -12.49
C GLY A 71 5.49 -14.48 -12.26
N GLY A 72 6.16 -13.88 -11.26
CA GLY A 72 7.64 -13.87 -11.24
C GLY A 72 8.35 -14.01 -9.89
N ALA A 73 7.71 -13.75 -8.74
CA ALA A 73 8.34 -13.82 -7.43
C ALA A 73 7.41 -14.43 -6.37
N GLN A 74 6.76 -15.56 -6.70
CA GLN A 74 5.92 -16.25 -5.75
C GLN A 74 6.76 -17.01 -4.74
N ALA A 75 6.51 -16.75 -3.46
CA ALA A 75 6.91 -17.62 -2.37
C ALA A 75 6.43 -19.04 -2.70
N ARG A 76 7.36 -19.93 -3.05
CA ARG A 76 7.06 -21.31 -3.40
C ARG A 76 7.20 -22.16 -2.15
N VAL A 77 6.21 -23.01 -1.89
CA VAL A 77 6.32 -24.00 -0.82
C VAL A 77 7.02 -25.24 -1.38
N GLU A 78 8.18 -25.59 -0.81
CA GLU A 78 8.95 -26.79 -1.12
C GLU A 78 9.05 -27.64 0.16
N GLY A 79 8.18 -28.64 0.27
CA GLY A 79 8.04 -29.42 1.52
C GLY A 79 7.54 -28.55 2.66
N SER A 80 8.34 -28.39 3.71
CA SER A 80 8.08 -27.51 4.85
C SER A 80 8.73 -26.13 4.74
N GLU A 81 9.48 -25.86 3.67
CA GLU A 81 10.16 -24.58 3.46
C GLU A 81 9.37 -23.68 2.52
N THR A 82 9.36 -22.39 2.81
CA THR A 82 8.92 -21.33 1.89
C THR A 82 10.15 -20.72 1.24
N VAL A 83 10.21 -20.75 -0.08
CA VAL A 83 11.33 -20.30 -0.90
C VAL A 83 10.93 -19.04 -1.67
N ILE A 84 11.64 -17.95 -1.46
CA ILE A 84 11.39 -16.64 -2.07
C ILE A 84 12.61 -16.27 -2.92
N PRO A 85 12.51 -16.18 -4.25
CA PRO A 85 13.62 -15.70 -5.08
C PRO A 85 13.85 -14.21 -4.87
N ILE A 86 15.08 -13.76 -5.07
CA ILE A 86 15.40 -12.33 -5.08
C ILE A 86 14.69 -11.64 -6.26
N GLY A 87 14.10 -10.49 -6.00
CA GLY A 87 13.47 -9.65 -7.01
C GLY A 87 14.51 -8.98 -7.93
N PRO A 88 14.07 -8.46 -9.10
CA PRO A 88 14.94 -7.70 -10.00
C PRO A 88 15.57 -6.44 -9.37
N ASP A 89 14.94 -5.91 -8.32
CA ASP A 89 15.39 -4.78 -7.53
C ASP A 89 16.41 -5.16 -6.44
N GLY A 90 16.76 -6.45 -6.33
CA GLY A 90 17.70 -6.95 -5.33
C GLY A 90 17.07 -7.20 -3.95
N HIS A 91 15.74 -7.16 -3.84
CA HIS A 91 15.04 -7.35 -2.59
C HIS A 91 14.21 -8.65 -2.56
N PHE A 92 14.09 -9.27 -1.38
CA PHE A 92 13.19 -10.41 -1.20
C PHE A 92 11.77 -9.89 -0.93
N GLN A 93 10.90 -10.04 -1.93
CA GLN A 93 9.50 -9.61 -1.84
C GLN A 93 8.58 -10.81 -1.98
N ALA A 94 7.45 -10.77 -1.27
CA ALA A 94 6.43 -11.80 -1.34
C ALA A 94 5.04 -11.21 -1.06
N VAL A 95 4.00 -12.01 -1.28
CA VAL A 95 2.66 -11.70 -0.75
C VAL A 95 2.46 -12.46 0.56
N ALA A 96 2.16 -11.74 1.62
CA ALA A 96 1.66 -12.30 2.86
C ALA A 96 0.13 -12.19 2.90
N THR A 97 -0.53 -13.13 3.56
CA THR A 97 -1.94 -13.02 3.94
C THR A 97 -2.03 -12.67 5.41
N ILE A 98 -2.56 -11.48 5.73
CA ILE A 98 -2.70 -10.98 7.10
C ILE A 98 -4.19 -10.85 7.41
N ASN A 99 -4.66 -11.55 8.44
CA ASN A 99 -6.08 -11.58 8.82
C ASN A 99 -7.03 -11.84 7.63
N GLY A 100 -6.60 -12.63 6.64
CA GLY A 100 -7.36 -12.95 5.42
C GLY A 100 -7.18 -11.97 4.24
N HIS A 101 -6.39 -10.90 4.40
CA HIS A 101 -6.12 -9.92 3.35
C HIS A 101 -4.69 -10.09 2.80
N GLN A 102 -4.57 -10.13 1.47
CA GLN A 102 -3.27 -10.20 0.82
C GLN A 102 -2.59 -8.82 0.82
N VAL A 103 -1.29 -8.80 1.12
CA VAL A 103 -0.48 -7.59 1.14
C VAL A 103 0.94 -7.91 0.65
N PRO A 104 1.51 -7.08 -0.25
CA PRO A 104 2.91 -7.20 -0.62
C PRO A 104 3.80 -6.84 0.57
N VAL A 105 4.83 -7.64 0.79
CA VAL A 105 5.79 -7.46 1.86
C VAL A 105 7.22 -7.60 1.38
N LEU A 106 8.09 -6.77 1.95
CA LEU A 106 9.54 -6.89 1.90
C LEU A 106 10.00 -7.73 3.09
N ILE A 107 10.89 -8.69 2.87
CA ILE A 107 11.54 -9.41 3.95
C ILE A 107 12.84 -8.68 4.32
N ASP A 108 12.89 -8.13 5.53
CA ASP A 108 13.99 -7.28 5.98
C ASP A 108 14.55 -7.76 7.33
N THR A 109 15.76 -8.33 7.29
CA THR A 109 16.48 -8.79 8.48
C THR A 109 17.02 -7.65 9.34
N GLY A 110 17.06 -6.43 8.80
CA GLY A 110 17.45 -5.22 9.54
C GLY A 110 16.30 -4.62 10.35
N ALA A 111 15.05 -5.01 10.07
CA ALA A 111 13.87 -4.51 10.77
C ALA A 111 13.62 -5.33 12.05
N THR A 112 13.55 -4.68 13.20
CA THR A 112 13.21 -5.36 14.47
C THR A 112 11.77 -5.89 14.46
N TYR A 113 10.84 -5.13 13.88
CA TYR A 113 9.41 -5.44 13.88
C TYR A 113 8.84 -5.49 12.47
N THR A 114 7.95 -6.45 12.24
CA THR A 114 6.99 -6.44 11.14
C THR A 114 6.17 -5.16 11.22
N THR A 115 6.11 -4.44 10.11
CA THR A 115 5.61 -3.06 10.06
C THR A 115 4.62 -2.88 8.91
N PHE A 116 3.52 -2.19 9.20
CA PHE A 116 2.56 -1.71 8.20
C PHE A 116 2.20 -0.26 8.49
N GLU A 117 2.04 0.53 7.43
CA GLU A 117 1.52 1.89 7.57
C GLU A 117 0.06 1.89 8.05
N GLU A 118 -0.39 3.02 8.58
CA GLU A 118 -1.70 3.15 9.20
C GLU A 118 -2.85 2.79 8.25
N ALA A 119 -2.80 3.24 7.00
CA ALA A 119 -3.78 2.91 5.98
C ALA A 119 -3.81 1.42 5.64
N THR A 120 -2.65 0.78 5.60
CA THR A 120 -2.53 -0.66 5.33
C THR A 120 -3.02 -1.46 6.55
N ALA A 121 -2.54 -1.14 7.75
CA ALA A 121 -2.96 -1.78 9.00
C ALA A 121 -4.49 -1.77 9.18
N ARG A 122 -5.15 -0.64 8.89
CA ARG A 122 -6.62 -0.54 8.88
C ARG A 122 -7.27 -1.53 7.92
N LYS A 123 -6.77 -1.65 6.68
CA LYS A 123 -7.27 -2.60 5.68
C LYS A 123 -7.08 -4.06 6.11
N LEU A 124 -5.98 -4.34 6.81
CA LEU A 124 -5.67 -5.66 7.36
C LEU A 124 -6.44 -5.96 8.67
N GLY A 125 -7.29 -5.06 9.15
CA GLY A 125 -8.02 -5.22 10.40
C GLY A 125 -7.12 -5.23 11.65
N ILE A 126 -5.96 -4.57 11.57
CA ILE A 126 -5.03 -4.39 12.68
C ILE A 126 -5.28 -3.00 13.29
N ALA A 127 -5.74 -2.99 14.54
CA ALA A 127 -5.89 -1.76 15.31
C ALA A 127 -4.70 -1.57 16.25
N ALA A 128 -4.36 -0.31 16.52
CA ALA A 128 -3.39 0.02 17.56
C ALA A 128 -3.98 -0.38 18.93
N ASP A 129 -3.18 -1.09 19.72
CA ASP A 129 -3.50 -1.45 21.10
C ASP A 129 -3.24 -0.23 22.01
N PRO A 130 -4.28 0.36 22.63
CA PRO A 130 -4.12 1.54 23.48
C PRO A 130 -3.35 1.25 24.77
N THR A 131 -3.18 -0.03 25.14
CA THR A 131 -2.42 -0.43 26.33
C THR A 131 -0.91 -0.49 26.08
N ARG A 132 -0.49 -0.55 24.81
CA ARG A 132 0.93 -0.51 24.41
C ARG A 132 1.38 0.91 24.19
N LEU A 133 2.45 1.30 24.88
CA LEU A 133 3.06 2.62 24.69
C LEU A 133 3.62 2.74 23.27
N PRO A 134 3.36 3.85 22.56
CA PRO A 134 4.06 4.17 21.33
C PRO A 134 5.57 4.15 21.56
N SER A 135 6.33 3.66 20.59
CA SER A 135 7.79 3.63 20.66
C SER A 135 8.40 4.27 19.43
N GLU A 136 9.62 4.76 19.60
CA GLU A 136 10.42 5.27 18.52
C GLU A 136 11.17 4.11 17.85
N LEU A 137 10.95 3.94 16.55
CA LEU A 137 11.65 2.98 15.71
C LEU A 137 12.72 3.70 14.92
N SER A 138 13.94 3.19 14.97
CA SER A 138 15.01 3.64 14.09
C SER A 138 14.84 2.98 12.72
N THR A 139 14.71 3.79 11.68
CA THR A 139 14.61 3.34 10.29
C THR A 139 15.74 3.97 9.47
N ALA A 140 15.93 3.51 8.24
CA ALA A 140 16.89 4.12 7.32
C ALA A 140 16.62 5.62 7.07
N ASN A 141 15.37 6.05 7.20
CA ASN A 141 14.95 7.45 7.01
C ASN A 141 14.91 8.25 8.33
N GLY A 142 15.48 7.70 9.41
CA GLY A 142 15.51 8.31 10.73
C GLY A 142 14.52 7.68 11.71
N VAL A 143 14.28 8.39 12.81
CA VAL A 143 13.44 7.90 13.91
C VAL A 143 11.99 8.25 13.66
N ILE A 144 11.12 7.23 13.69
CA ILE A 144 9.68 7.39 13.52
C ILE A 144 8.93 6.91 14.76
N LYS A 145 7.82 7.56 15.09
CA LYS A 145 6.93 7.08 16.15
C LYS A 145 6.01 6.00 15.59
N ALA A 146 6.07 4.81 16.18
CA ALA A 146 5.19 3.70 15.87
C ALA A 146 4.24 3.42 17.03
N ARG A 147 3.00 3.06 16.69
CA ARG A 147 2.08 2.40 17.62
C ARG A 147 2.18 0.89 17.39
N PHE A 148 1.66 0.09 18.29
CA PHE A 148 1.69 -1.36 18.13
C PHE A 148 0.29 -1.92 18.08
N GLY A 149 0.06 -2.86 17.19
CA GLY A 149 -1.12 -3.70 17.13
C GLY A 149 -0.74 -5.18 17.11
N THR A 150 -1.73 -6.02 16.86
CA THR A 150 -1.53 -7.46 16.75
C THR A 150 -2.21 -7.96 15.48
N ALA A 151 -1.47 -8.67 14.63
CA ALA A 151 -2.03 -9.48 13.56
C ALA A 151 -2.45 -10.83 14.14
N ARG A 152 -3.75 -11.17 14.03
CA ARG A 152 -4.28 -12.43 14.57
C ARG A 152 -3.70 -13.63 13.84
N GLU A 153 -3.55 -13.50 12.53
CA GLU A 153 -2.91 -14.51 11.70
C GLU A 153 -2.11 -13.84 10.57
N LEU A 154 -0.87 -14.28 10.41
CA LEU A 154 -0.01 -13.99 9.27
C LEU A 154 0.34 -15.31 8.60
N ARG A 155 0.11 -15.40 7.29
CA ARG A 155 0.55 -16.51 6.44
C ARG A 155 1.51 -16.03 5.38
N LEU A 156 2.62 -16.72 5.22
CA LEU A 156 3.62 -16.48 4.18
C LEU A 156 4.12 -17.83 3.65
N GLY A 157 3.56 -18.29 2.53
CA GLY A 157 3.78 -19.65 2.05
C GLY A 157 3.35 -20.68 3.10
N ALA A 158 4.27 -21.55 3.52
CA ALA A 158 4.08 -22.53 4.59
C ALA A 158 4.19 -21.93 6.00
N ILE A 159 4.67 -20.70 6.15
CA ILE A 159 4.79 -20.05 7.45
C ILE A 159 3.42 -19.58 7.91
N VAL A 160 3.06 -19.93 9.15
CA VAL A 160 1.88 -19.41 9.84
C VAL A 160 2.33 -18.86 11.20
N ALA A 161 2.02 -17.61 11.46
CA ALA A 161 2.24 -16.97 12.76
C ALA A 161 0.92 -16.41 13.28
N THR A 162 0.63 -16.67 14.54
CA THR A 162 -0.56 -16.16 15.23
C THR A 162 -0.18 -15.11 16.25
N ASP A 163 -1.07 -14.15 16.47
CA ASP A 163 -0.91 -13.09 17.47
C ASP A 163 0.43 -12.33 17.37
N LEU A 164 0.89 -12.10 16.14
CA LEU A 164 2.15 -11.42 15.87
C LEU A 164 2.01 -9.93 16.18
N VAL A 165 2.92 -9.40 16.99
CA VAL A 165 3.03 -7.96 17.24
C VAL A 165 3.45 -7.24 15.97
N VAL A 166 2.76 -6.17 15.61
CA VAL A 166 3.05 -5.38 14.42
C VAL A 166 3.22 -3.92 14.81
N ALA A 167 4.26 -3.28 14.29
CA ALA A 167 4.41 -1.83 14.34
C ALA A 167 3.53 -1.14 13.28
N ILE A 168 2.76 -0.15 13.72
CA ILE A 168 1.93 0.70 12.88
C ILE A 168 2.61 2.05 12.76
N THR A 169 3.04 2.39 11.55
CA THR A 169 3.78 3.60 11.23
C THR A 169 2.92 4.64 10.51
N PRO A 170 3.35 5.92 10.48
CA PRO A 170 2.69 6.94 9.67
C PRO A 170 2.66 6.57 8.18
N ASP A 171 1.65 7.06 7.47
CA ASP A 171 1.49 6.83 6.03
C ASP A 171 2.57 7.57 5.22
N THR A 172 3.10 6.94 4.17
CA THR A 172 4.07 7.50 3.23
C THR A 172 3.57 7.45 1.78
N GLU A 173 4.33 7.99 0.82
CA GLU A 173 3.90 8.04 -0.59
C GLU A 173 3.90 6.66 -1.26
N ASP A 174 4.82 5.77 -0.87
CA ASP A 174 5.03 4.44 -1.45
C ASP A 174 4.98 3.36 -0.34
N PRO A 175 3.78 3.02 0.17
CA PRO A 175 3.63 2.06 1.25
C PRO A 175 4.07 0.65 0.84
N ILE A 176 4.97 0.06 1.63
CA ILE A 176 5.30 -1.37 1.56
C ILE A 176 5.27 -1.99 2.96
N GLY A 177 4.66 -3.18 3.08
CA GLY A 177 4.72 -3.94 4.32
C GLY A 177 6.12 -4.50 4.53
N VAL A 178 6.59 -4.55 5.77
CA VAL A 178 7.90 -5.13 6.10
C VAL A 178 7.69 -6.30 7.03
N ILE A 179 8.31 -7.44 6.73
CA ILE A 179 8.45 -8.57 7.65
C ILE A 179 9.80 -8.45 8.34
N GLY A 180 9.77 -8.29 9.66
CA GLY A 180 10.95 -8.09 10.48
C GLY A 180 11.38 -9.32 11.29
N MET A 181 12.42 -9.11 12.09
CA MET A 181 13.05 -10.13 12.94
C MET A 181 12.14 -10.68 14.03
N ASN A 182 11.08 -9.99 14.43
CA ASN A 182 10.09 -10.53 15.36
C ASN A 182 9.30 -11.73 14.77
N LEU A 183 9.17 -11.82 13.44
CA LEU A 183 8.71 -13.04 12.79
C LEU A 183 9.88 -13.98 12.48
N LEU A 184 10.95 -13.47 11.87
CA LEU A 184 12.04 -14.31 11.35
C LEU A 184 12.78 -15.07 12.46
N SER A 185 12.93 -14.48 13.65
CA SER A 185 13.57 -15.15 14.79
C SER A 185 12.71 -16.24 15.43
N ALA A 186 11.40 -16.24 15.16
CA ALA A 186 10.48 -17.26 15.67
C ALA A 186 10.41 -18.50 14.75
N LEU A 187 11.05 -18.43 13.58
CA LEU A 187 11.16 -19.56 12.66
C LEU A 187 12.23 -20.54 13.15
N HIS A 188 12.06 -21.82 12.82
CA HIS A 188 13.09 -22.84 13.04
C HIS A 188 14.42 -22.45 12.38
N SER A 189 14.35 -21.96 11.16
CA SER A 189 15.50 -21.43 10.43
C SER A 189 15.10 -20.53 9.29
N TRP A 190 15.94 -19.56 8.98
CA TRP A 190 15.94 -18.84 7.72
C TRP A 190 17.36 -18.76 7.15
N ARG A 191 17.50 -18.86 5.82
CA ARG A 191 18.82 -18.77 5.15
C ARG A 191 18.70 -18.15 3.76
N VAL A 192 19.76 -17.48 3.32
CA VAL A 192 19.89 -16.97 1.96
C VAL A 192 20.95 -17.78 1.23
N GLU A 193 20.59 -18.39 0.11
CA GLU A 193 21.47 -19.25 -0.68
C GLU A 193 21.10 -19.18 -2.16
N GLY A 194 22.10 -18.94 -3.03
CA GLY A 194 21.89 -18.97 -4.49
C GLY A 194 20.86 -17.97 -5.01
N GLY A 195 20.74 -16.79 -4.38
CA GLY A 195 19.75 -15.78 -4.75
C GLY A 195 18.32 -16.10 -4.30
N LYS A 196 18.15 -17.02 -3.35
CA LYS A 196 16.86 -17.39 -2.77
C LYS A 196 16.91 -17.29 -1.26
N LEU A 197 15.80 -16.85 -0.67
CA LEU A 197 15.53 -16.89 0.75
C LEU A 197 14.69 -18.12 1.07
N TYR A 198 15.14 -18.92 2.02
CA TYR A 198 14.45 -20.10 2.53
C TYR A 198 13.96 -19.80 3.94
N LEU A 199 12.68 -20.06 4.21
CA LEU A 199 12.04 -19.90 5.51
C LEU A 199 11.45 -21.24 5.94
N LYS A 200 11.80 -21.73 7.13
CA LYS A 200 11.26 -22.97 7.67
C LYS A 200 10.48 -22.69 8.95
N ALA A 201 9.22 -23.13 9.00
CA ALA A 201 8.40 -23.03 10.20
C ALA A 201 8.99 -23.89 11.33
N ASP A 202 8.71 -23.51 12.58
CA ASP A 202 8.93 -24.39 13.73
C ASP A 202 7.82 -25.45 13.79
N ASP A 203 8.20 -26.69 14.13
CA ASP A 203 7.31 -27.86 14.11
C ASP A 203 6.29 -27.86 15.28
#